data_AF-A0A0W8FP91-F1
#
_entry.id   AF-A0A0W8FP91-F1
#
_cell.length_a   1.000
_cell.length_b   1.000
_cell.length_c   1.000
_cell.angle_alpha   90.00
_cell.angle_beta   90.00
_cell.angle_gamma   90.00
#
_symmetry.space_group_name_H-M   'P 1'
#
loop_
_entity.id
_entity.type
_entity.pdbx_description
1 polymer ?
#
loop_
_entity_poly.entity_id
_entity_poly.type
_entity_poly.pdbx_seq_one_letter_code
_entity_poly.pdbx_strand_id
1 'polypeptide(L)'
;MLNKININPCKKKLIVYIVLALATFAVYWQLNQYGFIILDDGAYVTKNIHIQSGITLEGFCWAFSTTYAEFWHPLTWLSLMFDYQLYGLNAGGYHLTNLILHVISTLLLFWLFNRMTGAIWRSAFIAGLFALHPLHVESVAWISERKDILSAFFWMLTLCLYVCYTEKPILRRYLLVLLCFSCGLMSKSMVVTLPVVMILLDYWPLRRFESKKGNLILWQLREKIPFFVLSTVFSVITYYIHYQPSEKSFPFPLVARLANAPVSFATYLEKIFWPHNLAVFYSFPNQIPVWQVLGNALLILVISAAVIVMVKRLPYLFVGWLWYAITLLPVIGIIQFGDFAMADRYTYLSSVGITIMLAWGIPSLVKSEETRKKFLFPAGITVLIIMAVLTWKQCGYWRNSVELFSHTLLVTENNFLAHNMLGNTFSEEGKINEAIDQYNKAILIAPRFAFAYNGRGVAYAKLGQDQSAIKDFNKAIRQKNNYAEAYNNRGIVYINQGNVQMGCLDARKACSVGLCTALRIAESRGLTCR
;
A
#
# COMPACT_ATOMS: atom_id res chain seq x y z
N MET A 1 -41.71 -14.13 24.66
CA MET A 1 -41.26 -15.51 24.34
C MET A 1 -40.38 -15.52 23.09
N LEU A 2 -39.18 -14.95 23.17
CA LEU A 2 -38.07 -15.28 22.27
C LEU A 2 -37.07 -16.03 23.14
N ASN A 3 -37.26 -17.34 23.23
CA ASN A 3 -36.36 -18.22 23.96
C ASN A 3 -34.94 -17.95 23.47
N LYS A 4 -34.07 -17.57 24.41
CA LYS A 4 -32.63 -17.40 24.22
C LYS A 4 -32.11 -18.69 23.56
N ILE A 5 -31.91 -18.68 22.25
CA ILE A 5 -31.12 -19.71 21.58
C ILE A 5 -29.72 -19.56 22.17
N ASN A 6 -29.40 -20.35 23.19
CA ASN A 6 -28.10 -20.33 23.83
C ASN A 6 -27.12 -21.09 22.93
N ILE A 7 -26.79 -20.48 21.78
CA ILE A 7 -25.87 -21.06 20.81
C ILE A 7 -24.51 -21.25 21.50
N ASN A 8 -23.99 -22.48 21.46
CA ASN A 8 -22.68 -22.86 21.98
C ASN A 8 -21.59 -21.89 21.44
N PRO A 9 -20.65 -21.41 22.27
CA PRO A 9 -19.53 -20.57 21.83
C PRO A 9 -18.81 -21.06 20.56
N CYS A 10 -18.62 -22.38 20.37
CA CYS A 10 -18.03 -22.92 19.14
C CYS A 10 -18.89 -22.63 17.91
N LYS A 11 -20.21 -22.82 18.00
CA LYS A 11 -21.15 -22.49 16.92
C LYS A 11 -21.17 -20.98 16.63
N LYS A 12 -21.11 -20.13 17.66
CA LYS A 12 -21.01 -18.66 17.49
C LYS A 12 -19.76 -18.27 16.71
N LYS A 13 -18.59 -18.84 17.06
CA LYS A 13 -17.34 -18.58 16.34
C LYS A 13 -17.43 -19.01 14.89
N LEU A 14 -17.97 -20.20 14.62
CA LEU A 14 -18.15 -20.69 13.25
C LEU A 14 -19.04 -19.77 12.41
N ILE A 15 -20.15 -19.29 12.99
CA ILE A 15 -21.03 -18.31 12.32
C ILE A 15 -20.26 -17.04 11.98
N VAL A 16 -19.44 -16.51 12.90
CA VAL A 16 -18.62 -15.32 12.63
C VAL A 16 -17.63 -15.55 11.49
N TYR A 17 -16.93 -16.70 11.46
CA TYR A 17 -16.03 -17.03 10.34
C TYR A 17 -16.77 -17.04 9.00
N ILE A 18 -17.92 -17.70 8.94
CA ILE A 18 -18.72 -17.81 7.72
C ILE A 18 -19.22 -16.42 7.27
N VAL A 19 -19.77 -15.63 8.19
CA VAL A 19 -20.30 -14.30 7.89
C VAL A 19 -19.19 -13.36 7.42
N LEU A 20 -18.03 -13.34 8.10
CA LEU A 20 -16.90 -12.52 7.68
C LEU A 20 -16.42 -12.91 6.28
N ALA A 21 -16.26 -14.20 6.00
CA ALA A 21 -15.84 -14.67 4.68
C ALA A 21 -16.86 -14.28 3.60
N LEU A 22 -18.14 -14.63 3.79
CA LEU A 22 -19.18 -14.36 2.80
C LEU A 22 -19.41 -12.86 2.56
N ALA A 23 -19.42 -12.04 3.61
CA ALA A 23 -19.58 -10.60 3.47
C ALA A 23 -18.41 -9.95 2.72
N THR A 24 -17.18 -10.37 3.03
CA THR A 24 -15.98 -9.90 2.33
C THR A 24 -16.01 -10.30 0.86
N PHE A 25 -16.32 -11.58 0.57
CA PHE A 25 -16.48 -12.03 -0.82
C PHE A 25 -17.56 -11.24 -1.54
N ALA A 26 -18.74 -11.07 -0.95
CA ALA A 26 -19.86 -10.35 -1.59
C ALA A 26 -19.50 -8.93 -2.01
N VAL A 27 -18.71 -8.20 -1.20
CA VAL A 27 -18.33 -6.80 -1.45
C VAL A 27 -17.26 -6.69 -2.54
N TYR A 28 -16.25 -7.57 -2.52
CA TYR A 28 -15.11 -7.50 -3.44
C TYR A 28 -15.26 -8.37 -4.70
N TRP A 29 -16.29 -9.22 -4.79
CA TRP A 29 -16.44 -10.18 -5.90
C TRP A 29 -16.40 -9.53 -7.29
N GLN A 30 -16.88 -8.31 -7.41
CA GLN A 30 -16.85 -7.55 -8.68
C GLN A 30 -15.44 -7.37 -9.26
N LEU A 31 -14.40 -7.38 -8.42
CA LEU A 31 -13.00 -7.27 -8.86
C LEU A 31 -12.61 -8.39 -9.83
N ASN A 32 -13.24 -9.57 -9.77
CA ASN A 32 -12.97 -10.66 -10.69
C ASN A 32 -13.29 -10.31 -12.17
N GLN A 33 -14.06 -9.24 -12.41
CA GLN A 33 -14.40 -8.76 -13.76
C GLN A 33 -13.54 -7.58 -14.22
N TYR A 34 -12.61 -7.10 -13.39
CA TYR A 34 -11.82 -5.90 -13.67
C TYR A 34 -10.50 -6.24 -14.36
N GLY A 35 -9.98 -5.26 -15.10
CA GLY A 35 -8.74 -5.41 -15.86
C GLY A 35 -7.51 -4.87 -15.11
N PHE A 36 -6.33 -5.14 -15.66
CA PHE A 36 -5.10 -4.49 -15.21
C PHE A 36 -5.19 -2.97 -15.40
N ILE A 37 -4.54 -2.22 -14.51
CA ILE A 37 -4.42 -0.76 -14.62
C ILE A 37 -3.01 -0.32 -15.03
N ILE A 38 -2.91 0.81 -15.72
CA ILE A 38 -1.65 1.33 -16.31
C ILE A 38 -0.66 1.89 -15.26
N LEU A 39 -0.98 1.75 -13.98
CA LEU A 39 -0.12 2.20 -12.87
C LEU A 39 1.15 1.33 -12.82
N ASP A 40 1.19 0.32 -11.94
CA ASP A 40 2.35 -0.56 -11.82
C ASP A 40 2.13 -1.96 -12.40
N ASP A 41 0.89 -2.33 -12.80
CA ASP A 41 0.59 -3.69 -13.27
C ASP A 41 1.32 -4.03 -14.58
N GLY A 42 1.67 -3.00 -15.35
CA GLY A 42 2.64 -3.07 -16.44
C GLY A 42 3.96 -3.69 -15.99
N ALA A 43 4.64 -3.02 -15.06
CA ALA A 43 5.95 -3.42 -14.56
C ALA A 43 5.89 -4.72 -13.74
N TYR A 44 4.80 -4.96 -13.01
CA TYR A 44 4.70 -6.11 -12.13
C TYR A 44 4.20 -7.37 -12.80
N VAL A 45 3.46 -7.29 -13.91
CA VAL A 45 2.82 -8.47 -14.53
C VAL A 45 2.91 -8.42 -16.05
N THR A 46 2.22 -7.47 -16.70
CA THR A 46 1.91 -7.56 -18.14
C THR A 46 3.09 -7.26 -19.06
N LYS A 47 4.16 -6.63 -18.56
CA LYS A 47 5.40 -6.36 -19.30
C LYS A 47 6.63 -7.06 -18.68
N ASN A 48 6.45 -7.89 -17.66
CA ASN A 48 7.53 -8.53 -16.93
C ASN A 48 7.76 -9.98 -17.38
N ILE A 49 8.85 -10.21 -18.12
CA ILE A 49 9.18 -11.52 -18.68
C ILE A 49 9.41 -12.60 -17.61
N HIS A 50 9.96 -12.23 -16.44
CA HIS A 50 10.24 -13.21 -15.38
C HIS A 50 8.95 -13.70 -14.73
N ILE A 51 7.96 -12.82 -14.60
CA ILE A 51 6.63 -13.17 -14.08
C ILE A 51 5.87 -14.02 -15.10
N GLN A 52 5.93 -13.64 -16.38
CA GLN A 52 5.30 -14.39 -17.47
C GLN A 52 5.96 -15.74 -17.77
N SER A 53 7.09 -16.04 -17.15
CA SER A 53 7.72 -17.36 -17.23
C SER A 53 7.15 -18.36 -16.21
N GLY A 54 6.27 -17.90 -15.29
CA GLY A 54 5.78 -18.72 -14.17
C GLY A 54 6.88 -19.05 -13.16
N ILE A 55 6.65 -20.06 -12.32
CA ILE A 55 7.66 -20.50 -11.34
C ILE A 55 8.73 -21.35 -12.04
N THR A 56 9.90 -20.75 -12.26
CA THR A 56 11.11 -21.43 -12.75
C THR A 56 12.27 -21.23 -11.78
N LEU A 57 13.33 -22.04 -11.91
CA LEU A 57 14.54 -21.86 -11.10
C LEU A 57 15.20 -20.49 -11.36
N GLU A 58 15.20 -20.05 -12.62
CA GLU A 58 15.69 -18.72 -13.01
C GLU A 58 14.83 -17.62 -12.39
N GLY A 59 13.50 -17.72 -12.47
CA GLY A 59 12.58 -16.78 -11.84
C GLY A 59 12.75 -16.71 -10.33
N PHE A 60 12.99 -17.86 -9.68
CA PHE A 60 13.29 -17.92 -8.25
C PHE A 60 14.58 -17.17 -7.91
N CYS A 61 15.68 -17.45 -8.61
CA CYS A 61 16.95 -16.75 -8.40
C CYS A 61 16.82 -15.23 -8.68
N TRP A 62 16.07 -14.86 -9.72
CA TRP A 62 15.78 -13.47 -10.05
C TRP A 62 15.00 -12.77 -8.93
N ALA A 63 13.94 -13.39 -8.41
CA ALA A 63 13.11 -12.81 -7.36
C ALA A 63 13.92 -12.42 -6.11
N PHE A 64 14.94 -13.21 -5.76
CA PHE A 64 15.81 -12.96 -4.60
C PHE A 64 16.98 -12.00 -4.86
N SER A 65 17.32 -11.72 -6.12
CA SER A 65 18.45 -10.86 -6.49
C SER A 65 18.03 -9.50 -7.05
N THR A 66 16.81 -9.38 -7.55
CA THR A 66 16.32 -8.19 -8.24
C THR A 66 15.92 -7.06 -7.28
N THR A 67 16.09 -5.83 -7.75
CA THR A 67 15.55 -4.60 -7.13
C THR A 67 14.60 -3.87 -8.09
N TYR A 68 14.07 -4.60 -9.06
CA TYR A 68 13.15 -4.09 -10.08
C TYR A 68 11.94 -3.40 -9.43
N ALA A 69 11.44 -2.34 -10.07
CA ALA A 69 10.44 -1.44 -9.52
C ALA A 69 10.83 -0.82 -8.15
N GLU A 70 12.13 -0.64 -7.90
CA GLU A 70 12.70 0.05 -6.74
C GLU A 70 12.53 -0.65 -5.37
N PHE A 71 12.17 -1.94 -5.37
CA PHE A 71 11.97 -2.67 -4.13
C PHE A 71 12.60 -4.07 -4.17
N TRP A 72 13.00 -4.55 -2.99
CA TRP A 72 13.34 -5.95 -2.77
C TRP A 72 12.22 -6.64 -1.99
N HIS A 73 11.37 -7.39 -2.70
CA HIS A 73 10.22 -8.12 -2.14
C HIS A 73 10.02 -9.50 -2.80
N PRO A 74 11.00 -10.42 -2.67
CA PRO A 74 11.01 -11.72 -3.37
C PRO A 74 9.71 -12.53 -3.26
N LEU A 75 9.03 -12.53 -2.11
CA LEU A 75 7.79 -13.30 -1.97
C LEU A 75 6.62 -12.71 -2.77
N THR A 76 6.60 -11.41 -2.97
CA THR A 76 5.63 -10.76 -3.85
C THR A 76 5.84 -11.21 -5.28
N TRP A 77 7.10 -11.23 -5.76
CA TRP A 77 7.42 -11.73 -7.10
C TRP A 77 7.02 -13.18 -7.29
N LEU A 78 7.39 -14.06 -6.35
CA LEU A 78 7.01 -15.48 -6.42
C LEU A 78 5.49 -15.68 -6.38
N SER A 79 4.77 -14.87 -5.60
CA SER A 79 3.31 -14.92 -5.57
C SER A 79 2.69 -14.54 -6.93
N LEU A 80 3.26 -13.54 -7.62
CA LEU A 80 2.77 -13.12 -8.94
C LEU A 80 3.15 -14.11 -10.05
N MET A 81 4.33 -14.76 -9.95
CA MET A 81 4.72 -15.87 -10.82
C MET A 81 3.75 -17.04 -10.68
N PHE A 82 3.34 -17.35 -9.45
CA PHE A 82 2.35 -18.39 -9.18
C PHE A 82 0.99 -18.04 -9.79
N ASP A 83 0.51 -16.80 -9.61
CA ASP A 83 -0.73 -16.34 -10.22
C ASP A 83 -0.66 -16.44 -11.75
N TYR A 84 0.47 -16.05 -12.36
CA TYR A 84 0.64 -16.20 -13.82
C TYR A 84 0.58 -17.66 -14.27
N GLN A 85 1.20 -18.56 -13.51
CA GLN A 85 1.18 -19.99 -13.82
C GLN A 85 -0.24 -20.59 -13.75
N LEU A 86 -1.11 -20.05 -12.88
CA LEU A 86 -2.50 -20.50 -12.76
C LEU A 86 -3.45 -19.82 -13.73
N TYR A 87 -3.27 -18.53 -13.99
CA TYR A 87 -4.27 -17.68 -14.63
C TYR A 87 -3.81 -17.03 -15.94
N GLY A 88 -2.53 -17.15 -16.30
CA GLY A 88 -1.92 -16.41 -17.41
C GLY A 88 -2.12 -14.90 -17.22
N LEU A 89 -2.49 -14.18 -18.29
CA LEU A 89 -2.82 -12.75 -18.23
C LEU A 89 -4.31 -12.47 -17.91
N ASN A 90 -4.98 -13.35 -17.17
CA ASN A 90 -6.34 -13.08 -16.70
C ASN A 90 -6.31 -12.30 -15.38
N ALA A 91 -6.52 -10.98 -15.44
CA ALA A 91 -6.54 -10.08 -14.29
C ALA A 91 -7.49 -10.54 -13.16
N GLY A 92 -8.65 -11.12 -13.50
CA GLY A 92 -9.62 -11.62 -12.53
C GLY A 92 -9.03 -12.66 -11.56
N GLY A 93 -8.12 -13.51 -12.05
CA GLY A 93 -7.40 -14.48 -11.22
C GLY A 93 -6.50 -13.83 -10.18
N TYR A 94 -5.76 -12.77 -10.55
CA TYR A 94 -4.92 -12.01 -9.63
C TYR A 94 -5.77 -11.30 -8.56
N HIS A 95 -6.87 -10.66 -8.96
CA HIS A 95 -7.82 -10.06 -8.03
C HIS A 95 -8.41 -11.11 -7.08
N LEU A 96 -8.72 -12.32 -7.57
CA LEU A 96 -9.20 -13.42 -6.74
C LEU A 96 -8.16 -13.85 -5.70
N THR A 97 -6.90 -14.03 -6.07
CA THR A 97 -5.84 -14.34 -5.10
C THR A 97 -5.70 -13.20 -4.07
N ASN A 98 -5.79 -11.92 -4.49
CA ASN A 98 -5.78 -10.76 -3.57
C ASN A 98 -6.92 -10.86 -2.55
N LEU A 99 -8.13 -11.13 -3.03
CA LEU A 99 -9.32 -11.29 -2.21
C LEU A 99 -9.19 -12.48 -1.24
N ILE A 100 -8.68 -13.63 -1.70
CA ILE A 100 -8.47 -14.80 -0.84
C ILE A 100 -7.49 -14.47 0.29
N LEU A 101 -6.36 -13.83 -0.01
CA LEU A 101 -5.39 -13.43 1.02
C LEU A 101 -5.99 -12.41 2.00
N HIS A 102 -6.82 -11.47 1.52
CA HIS A 102 -7.52 -10.50 2.37
C HIS A 102 -8.54 -11.18 3.30
N VAL A 103 -9.32 -12.15 2.79
CA VAL A 103 -10.24 -12.96 3.59
C VAL A 103 -9.46 -13.74 4.64
N ILE A 104 -8.40 -14.46 4.27
CA ILE A 104 -7.61 -15.24 5.23
C ILE A 104 -7.02 -14.32 6.31
N SER A 105 -6.49 -13.15 5.94
CA SER A 105 -5.97 -12.16 6.89
C SER A 105 -7.05 -11.68 7.87
N THR A 106 -8.26 -11.43 7.37
CA THR A 106 -9.43 -11.09 8.20
C THR A 106 -9.77 -12.19 9.20
N LEU A 107 -9.82 -13.45 8.76
CA LEU A 107 -10.15 -14.58 9.62
C LEU A 107 -9.05 -14.84 10.66
N LEU A 108 -7.79 -14.65 10.29
CA LEU A 108 -6.65 -14.68 11.22
C LEU A 108 -6.75 -13.56 12.26
N LEU A 109 -7.11 -12.33 11.86
CA LEU A 109 -7.31 -11.20 12.77
C LEU A 109 -8.45 -11.46 13.77
N PHE A 110 -9.57 -12.03 13.31
CA PHE A 110 -10.64 -12.49 14.19
C PHE A 110 -10.14 -13.56 15.18
N TRP A 111 -9.44 -14.58 14.66
CA TRP A 111 -8.86 -15.64 15.50
C TRP A 111 -7.93 -15.06 16.56
N LEU A 112 -7.03 -14.15 16.17
CA LEU A 112 -6.02 -13.53 17.02
C LEU A 112 -6.66 -12.87 18.24
N PHE A 113 -7.56 -11.91 18.01
CA PHE A 113 -8.21 -11.20 19.10
C PHE A 113 -9.15 -12.10 19.90
N ASN A 114 -9.82 -13.06 19.25
CA ASN A 114 -10.69 -13.99 19.96
C ASN A 114 -9.89 -14.91 20.89
N ARG A 115 -8.73 -15.40 20.44
CA ARG A 115 -7.84 -16.27 21.20
C ARG A 115 -7.27 -15.54 22.41
N MET A 116 -6.83 -14.29 22.26
CA MET A 116 -6.22 -13.53 23.35
C MET A 116 -7.23 -13.00 24.37
N THR A 117 -8.48 -12.71 23.97
CA THR A 117 -9.44 -11.98 24.83
C THR A 117 -10.71 -12.75 25.19
N GLY A 118 -11.03 -13.81 24.43
CA GLY A 118 -12.32 -14.52 24.51
C GLY A 118 -13.53 -13.72 24.01
N ALA A 119 -13.39 -12.43 23.66
CA ALA A 119 -14.48 -11.52 23.36
C ALA A 119 -14.97 -11.62 21.90
N ILE A 120 -15.77 -12.65 21.59
CA ILE A 120 -16.26 -12.98 20.22
C ILE A 120 -16.71 -11.75 19.43
N TRP A 121 -17.68 -10.98 19.93
CA TRP A 121 -18.28 -9.90 19.15
C TRP A 121 -17.37 -8.68 18.97
N ARG A 122 -16.48 -8.39 19.92
CA ARG A 122 -15.50 -7.31 19.77
C ARG A 122 -14.42 -7.69 18.77
N SER A 123 -13.94 -8.94 18.81
CA SER A 123 -13.04 -9.49 17.79
C SER A 123 -13.69 -9.49 16.41
N ALA A 124 -14.98 -9.85 16.32
CA ALA A 124 -15.73 -9.84 15.08
C ALA A 124 -15.87 -8.43 14.51
N PHE A 125 -16.06 -7.41 15.36
CA PHE A 125 -16.12 -6.01 14.93
C PHE A 125 -14.77 -5.50 14.40
N ILE A 126 -13.65 -5.81 15.06
CA ILE A 126 -12.30 -5.49 14.55
C ILE A 126 -12.11 -6.12 13.15
N ALA A 127 -12.34 -7.42 13.05
CA ALA A 127 -12.15 -8.14 11.78
C ALA A 127 -13.13 -7.67 10.70
N GLY A 128 -14.38 -7.38 11.07
CA GLY A 128 -15.40 -6.87 10.16
C GLY A 128 -15.04 -5.49 9.60
N LEU A 129 -14.55 -4.57 10.44
CA LEU A 129 -14.05 -3.29 9.94
C LEU A 129 -12.81 -3.49 9.06
N PHE A 130 -11.87 -4.32 9.47
CA PHE A 130 -10.71 -4.62 8.62
C PHE A 130 -11.10 -5.21 7.26
N ALA A 131 -12.13 -6.05 7.20
CA ALA A 131 -12.62 -6.60 5.93
C ALA A 131 -13.36 -5.57 5.09
N LEU A 132 -14.23 -4.76 5.71
CA LEU A 132 -15.26 -4.03 5.00
C LEU A 132 -14.98 -2.53 4.88
N HIS A 133 -13.83 -2.04 5.34
CA HIS A 133 -13.52 -0.61 5.30
C HIS A 133 -13.00 -0.15 3.93
N PRO A 134 -13.50 0.95 3.35
CA PRO A 134 -13.18 1.38 1.99
C PRO A 134 -11.73 1.82 1.78
N LEU A 135 -11.04 2.25 2.86
CA LEU A 135 -9.59 2.52 2.81
C LEU A 135 -8.75 1.31 2.39
N HIS A 136 -9.28 0.10 2.54
CA HIS A 136 -8.55 -1.13 2.21
C HIS A 136 -8.74 -1.55 0.75
N VAL A 137 -9.61 -0.86 0.01
CA VAL A 137 -9.90 -1.18 -1.39
C VAL A 137 -8.66 -1.05 -2.25
N GLU A 138 -7.83 -0.02 -2.04
CA GLU A 138 -6.59 0.15 -2.80
C GLU A 138 -5.68 -1.09 -2.68
N SER A 139 -5.49 -1.60 -1.46
CA SER A 139 -4.68 -2.80 -1.23
C SER A 139 -5.28 -4.05 -1.89
N VAL A 140 -6.61 -4.20 -1.91
CA VAL A 140 -7.28 -5.41 -2.44
C VAL A 140 -7.48 -5.37 -3.96
N ALA A 141 -7.91 -4.22 -4.47
CA ALA A 141 -8.24 -4.02 -5.88
C ALA A 141 -7.02 -3.85 -6.76
N TRP A 142 -5.93 -3.27 -6.25
CA TRP A 142 -4.71 -3.10 -7.04
C TRP A 142 -3.88 -4.38 -7.09
N ILE A 143 -3.70 -4.97 -8.28
CA ILE A 143 -2.95 -6.22 -8.45
C ILE A 143 -1.49 -6.07 -7.97
N SER A 144 -0.81 -4.99 -8.35
CA SER A 144 0.58 -4.76 -7.94
C SER A 144 0.75 -4.49 -6.44
N GLU A 145 -0.32 -4.09 -5.73
CA GLU A 145 -0.29 -3.97 -4.27
C GLU A 145 -0.44 -5.32 -3.55
N ARG A 146 -0.30 -6.44 -4.29
CA ARG A 146 -0.06 -7.80 -3.76
C ARG A 146 0.88 -7.81 -2.56
N LYS A 147 1.95 -7.01 -2.61
CA LYS A 147 2.92 -6.83 -1.50
C LYS A 147 2.26 -6.51 -0.17
N ASP A 148 1.25 -5.65 -0.17
CA ASP A 148 0.54 -5.23 1.04
C ASP A 148 -0.30 -6.35 1.62
N ILE A 149 -1.13 -6.99 0.80
CA ILE A 149 -1.99 -8.09 1.25
C ILE A 149 -1.17 -9.28 1.71
N LEU A 150 -0.10 -9.63 0.98
CA LEU A 150 0.78 -10.73 1.33
C LEU A 150 1.54 -10.44 2.64
N SER A 151 2.02 -9.21 2.81
CA SER A 151 2.64 -8.80 4.07
C SER A 151 1.66 -8.80 5.24
N ALA A 152 0.39 -8.42 5.03
CA ALA A 152 -0.64 -8.48 6.05
C ALA A 152 -1.03 -9.92 6.43
N PHE A 153 -1.07 -10.83 5.45
CA PHE A 153 -1.27 -12.25 5.71
C PHE A 153 -0.16 -12.79 6.63
N PHE A 154 1.10 -12.54 6.29
CA PHE A 154 2.23 -12.97 7.13
C PHE A 154 2.29 -12.24 8.47
N TRP A 155 1.90 -10.96 8.53
CA TRP A 155 1.77 -10.20 9.76
C TRP A 155 0.77 -10.86 10.73
N MET A 156 -0.45 -11.14 10.25
CA MET A 156 -1.49 -11.78 11.07
C MET A 156 -1.08 -13.19 11.46
N LEU A 157 -0.51 -13.97 10.54
CA LEU A 157 -0.03 -15.32 10.83
C LEU A 157 1.09 -15.31 11.88
N THR A 158 2.04 -14.37 11.79
CA THR A 158 3.12 -14.18 12.75
C THR A 158 2.55 -13.90 14.14
N LEU A 159 1.58 -12.99 14.25
CA LEU A 159 0.91 -12.69 15.52
C LEU A 159 0.13 -13.90 16.07
N CYS A 160 -0.55 -14.65 15.21
CA CYS A 160 -1.28 -15.84 15.61
C CYS A 160 -0.34 -16.92 16.18
N LEU A 161 0.76 -17.19 15.48
CA LEU A 161 1.80 -18.11 15.91
C LEU A 161 2.51 -17.61 17.17
N TYR A 162 2.69 -16.29 17.28
CA TYR A 162 3.29 -15.67 18.45
C TYR A 162 2.43 -15.91 19.69
N VAL A 163 1.11 -15.71 19.61
CA VAL A 163 0.18 -16.05 20.70
C VAL A 163 0.32 -17.53 21.09
N CYS A 164 0.31 -18.45 20.11
CA CYS A 164 0.55 -19.86 20.36
C CYS A 164 1.91 -20.14 21.03
N TYR A 165 2.96 -19.42 20.65
CA TYR A 165 4.27 -19.51 21.30
C TYR A 165 4.22 -19.00 22.74
N THR A 166 3.53 -17.88 23.01
CA THR A 166 3.44 -17.32 24.37
C THR A 166 2.71 -18.26 25.34
N GLU A 167 1.75 -19.06 24.85
CA GLU A 167 1.05 -20.08 25.63
C GLU A 167 1.94 -21.28 25.97
N LYS A 168 2.84 -21.67 25.05
CA LYS A 168 3.80 -22.77 25.23
C LYS A 168 5.15 -22.40 24.59
N PRO A 169 6.10 -21.83 25.36
CA PRO A 169 7.33 -21.25 24.82
C PRO A 169 8.36 -22.32 24.48
N ILE A 170 8.14 -23.05 23.38
CA ILE A 170 9.05 -24.06 22.84
C ILE A 170 9.74 -23.55 21.58
N LEU A 171 10.97 -24.02 21.34
CA LEU A 171 11.82 -23.58 20.22
C LEU A 171 11.15 -23.73 18.85
N ARG A 172 10.48 -24.86 18.60
CA ARG A 172 9.78 -25.10 17.32
C ARG A 172 8.72 -24.03 17.01
N ARG A 173 7.95 -23.58 18.01
CA ARG A 173 6.94 -22.52 17.82
C ARG A 173 7.62 -21.18 17.57
N TYR A 174 8.70 -20.88 18.29
CA TYR A 174 9.48 -19.66 18.09
C TYR A 174 10.05 -19.56 16.67
N LEU A 175 10.63 -20.66 16.15
CA LEU A 175 11.17 -20.71 14.79
C LEU A 175 10.08 -20.49 13.73
N LEU A 176 8.86 -20.98 13.95
CA LEU A 176 7.73 -20.70 13.05
C LEU A 176 7.32 -19.22 13.05
N VAL A 177 7.36 -18.56 14.21
CA VAL A 177 7.11 -17.11 14.31
C VAL A 177 8.18 -16.34 13.54
N LEU A 178 9.46 -16.70 13.74
CA LEU A 178 10.58 -16.05 13.05
C LEU A 178 10.52 -16.27 11.53
N LEU A 179 10.17 -17.49 11.08
CA LEU A 179 9.99 -17.80 9.66
C LEU A 179 8.89 -16.94 9.03
N CYS A 180 7.69 -16.92 9.63
CA CYS A 180 6.57 -16.13 9.10
C CYS A 180 6.87 -14.63 9.12
N PHE A 181 7.59 -14.15 10.14
CA PHE A 181 8.04 -12.76 10.21
C PHE A 181 8.98 -12.41 9.06
N SER A 182 9.98 -13.26 8.78
CA SER A 182 10.89 -13.10 7.63
C SER A 182 10.12 -13.09 6.31
N CYS A 183 9.12 -13.97 6.14
CA CYS A 183 8.25 -13.96 4.97
C CYS A 183 7.47 -12.63 4.84
N GLY A 184 6.98 -12.07 5.94
CA GLY A 184 6.35 -10.75 5.95
C GLY A 184 7.29 -9.64 5.47
N LEU A 185 8.52 -9.61 6.00
CA LEU A 185 9.57 -8.67 5.59
C LEU A 185 9.93 -8.80 4.10
N MET A 186 9.98 -10.03 3.58
CA MET A 186 10.22 -10.33 2.16
C MET A 186 9.02 -10.04 1.24
N SER A 187 7.86 -9.72 1.80
CA SER A 187 6.68 -9.28 1.05
C SER A 187 6.61 -7.76 1.00
N LYS A 188 6.81 -7.09 2.14
CA LYS A 188 6.83 -5.62 2.25
C LYS A 188 7.66 -5.19 3.48
N SER A 189 8.51 -4.19 3.30
CA SER A 189 9.38 -3.67 4.36
C SER A 189 8.63 -3.03 5.53
N MET A 190 7.35 -2.67 5.37
CA MET A 190 6.51 -2.15 6.46
C MET A 190 6.45 -3.09 7.68
N VAL A 191 6.67 -4.40 7.51
CA VAL A 191 6.62 -5.40 8.59
C VAL A 191 7.69 -5.19 9.68
N VAL A 192 8.70 -4.34 9.44
CA VAL A 192 9.74 -3.97 10.42
C VAL A 192 9.19 -3.42 11.76
N THR A 193 7.94 -2.95 11.79
CA THR A 193 7.28 -2.44 13.00
C THR A 193 6.66 -3.52 13.88
N LEU A 194 6.51 -4.75 13.36
CA LEU A 194 5.84 -5.86 14.05
C LEU A 194 6.45 -6.24 15.41
N PRO A 195 7.80 -6.22 15.61
CA PRO A 195 8.37 -6.59 16.90
C PRO A 195 7.91 -5.66 18.04
N VAL A 196 7.71 -4.37 17.75
CA VAL A 196 7.19 -3.41 18.72
C VAL A 196 5.70 -3.69 19.00
N VAL A 197 4.94 -4.06 17.97
CA VAL A 197 3.55 -4.48 18.12
C VAL A 197 3.41 -5.75 18.98
N MET A 198 4.34 -6.70 18.87
CA MET A 198 4.37 -7.89 19.75
C MET A 198 4.59 -7.49 21.22
N ILE A 199 5.42 -6.47 21.49
CA ILE A 199 5.61 -5.93 22.84
C ILE A 199 4.33 -5.25 23.36
N LEU A 200 3.60 -4.51 22.50
CA LEU A 200 2.31 -3.93 22.85
C LEU A 200 1.29 -5.03 23.22
N LEU A 201 1.25 -6.13 22.47
CA LEU A 201 0.37 -7.26 22.75
C LEU A 201 0.74 -7.99 24.05
N ASP A 202 2.04 -8.10 24.37
CA ASP A 202 2.52 -8.62 25.64
C ASP A 202 2.04 -7.76 26.82
N TYR A 203 1.91 -6.44 26.63
CA TYR A 203 1.32 -5.54 27.61
C TYR A 203 -0.19 -5.77 27.72
N TRP A 204 -0.92 -5.63 26.61
CA TRP A 204 -2.34 -5.97 26.52
C TRP A 204 -2.66 -6.45 25.10
N PRO A 205 -3.41 -7.56 24.94
CA PRO A 205 -4.20 -8.27 25.95
C PRO A 205 -3.50 -9.45 26.64
N LEU A 206 -2.27 -9.83 26.28
CA LEU A 206 -1.63 -11.05 26.81
C LEU A 206 -1.18 -10.93 28.28
N ARG A 207 -0.98 -9.71 28.79
CA ARG A 207 -0.58 -9.43 30.18
C ARG A 207 0.67 -10.18 30.66
N ARG A 208 1.63 -10.42 29.78
CA ARG A 208 2.85 -11.19 30.10
C ARG A 208 3.77 -10.45 31.07
N PHE A 209 3.68 -9.11 31.13
CA PHE A 209 4.40 -8.30 32.10
C PHE A 209 3.96 -8.57 33.55
N GLU A 210 2.74 -9.03 33.78
CA GLU A 210 2.23 -9.37 35.12
C GLU A 210 2.73 -10.76 35.58
N SER A 211 3.00 -11.67 34.63
CA SER A 211 3.38 -13.06 34.91
C SER A 211 4.88 -13.26 35.12
N LYS A 212 5.73 -12.38 34.57
CA LYS A 212 7.19 -12.55 34.60
C LYS A 212 7.81 -11.88 35.83
N LYS A 213 8.64 -12.64 36.55
CA LYS A 213 9.51 -12.14 37.63
C LYS A 213 10.89 -11.76 37.06
N GLY A 214 11.51 -10.69 37.60
CA GLY A 214 12.84 -10.23 37.21
C GLY A 214 12.84 -8.99 36.31
N ASN A 215 13.95 -8.76 35.58
CA ASN A 215 14.09 -7.59 34.71
C ASN A 215 13.25 -7.75 33.42
N LEU A 216 12.08 -7.11 33.42
CA LEU A 216 11.09 -7.17 32.34
C LEU A 216 11.64 -6.68 30.99
N ILE A 217 12.46 -5.62 31.02
CA ILE A 217 13.04 -5.02 29.82
C ILE A 217 14.03 -5.98 29.18
N LEU A 218 14.94 -6.56 29.98
CA LEU A 218 15.94 -7.50 29.49
C LEU A 218 15.31 -8.76 28.90
N TRP A 219 14.25 -9.28 29.51
CA TRP A 219 13.51 -10.43 28.97
C TRP A 219 12.85 -10.10 27.62
N GLN A 220 12.17 -8.95 27.51
CA GLN A 220 11.56 -8.52 26.26
C GLN A 220 12.59 -8.37 25.14
N LEU A 221 13.68 -7.66 25.42
CA LEU A 221 14.75 -7.48 24.45
C LEU A 221 15.32 -8.83 24.03
N ARG A 222 15.69 -9.71 24.96
CA ARG A 222 16.28 -11.01 24.64
C ARG A 222 15.39 -11.88 23.74
N GLU A 223 14.09 -11.92 24.02
CA GLU A 223 13.15 -12.70 23.20
C GLU A 223 12.94 -12.09 21.80
N LYS A 224 13.07 -10.77 21.65
CA LYS A 224 12.77 -10.03 20.41
C LYS A 224 14.02 -9.61 19.61
N ILE A 225 15.23 -9.78 20.15
CA ILE A 225 16.50 -9.42 19.47
C ILE A 225 16.56 -9.95 18.03
N PRO A 226 16.27 -11.24 17.74
CA PRO A 226 16.33 -11.74 16.36
C PRO A 226 15.39 -10.98 15.40
N PHE A 227 14.21 -10.60 15.89
CA PHE A 227 13.24 -9.84 15.10
C PHE A 227 13.71 -8.41 14.84
N PHE A 228 14.30 -7.74 15.84
CA PHE A 228 14.87 -6.40 15.67
C PHE A 228 16.09 -6.41 14.75
N VAL A 229 16.96 -7.42 14.85
CA VAL A 229 18.11 -7.59 13.94
C VAL A 229 17.63 -7.72 12.49
N LEU A 230 16.68 -8.60 12.22
CA LEU A 230 16.08 -8.74 10.88
C LEU A 230 15.40 -7.45 10.41
N SER A 231 14.67 -6.77 11.30
CA SER A 231 14.02 -5.48 10.98
C SER A 231 15.04 -4.43 10.55
N THR A 232 16.16 -4.33 11.28
CA THR A 232 17.26 -3.41 10.96
C THR A 232 17.89 -3.77 9.62
N VAL A 233 18.20 -5.04 9.36
CA VAL A 233 18.78 -5.48 8.08
C VAL A 233 17.88 -5.09 6.90
N PHE A 234 16.58 -5.38 6.97
CA PHE A 234 15.64 -5.03 5.90
C PHE A 234 15.44 -3.52 5.75
N SER A 235 15.49 -2.77 6.85
CA SER A 235 15.43 -1.30 6.81
C SER A 235 16.65 -0.71 6.10
N VAL A 236 17.85 -1.24 6.37
CA VAL A 236 19.11 -0.84 5.71
C VAL A 236 19.08 -1.17 4.22
N ILE A 237 18.64 -2.39 3.85
CA ILE A 237 18.47 -2.79 2.44
C ILE A 237 17.52 -1.83 1.73
N THR A 238 16.35 -1.56 2.32
CA THR A 238 15.34 -0.66 1.74
C THR A 238 15.92 0.75 1.57
N TYR A 239 16.61 1.26 2.58
CA TYR A 239 17.27 2.58 2.52
C TYR A 239 18.31 2.64 1.40
N TYR A 240 19.15 1.61 1.27
CA TYR A 240 20.20 1.57 0.25
C TYR A 240 19.64 1.50 -1.18
N ILE A 241 18.58 0.71 -1.41
CA ILE A 241 17.93 0.60 -2.73
C ILE A 241 17.36 1.95 -3.18
N HIS A 242 16.76 2.70 -2.25
CA HIS A 242 16.18 4.02 -2.55
C HIS A 242 17.20 5.15 -2.56
N TYR A 243 18.38 4.95 -1.94
CA TYR A 243 19.47 5.92 -1.96
C TYR A 243 20.37 5.69 -3.19
N GLN A 244 19.87 5.98 -4.39
CA GLN A 244 20.72 6.02 -5.59
C GLN A 244 21.29 7.44 -5.82
N PRO A 245 22.64 7.60 -5.85
CA PRO A 245 23.28 8.91 -5.99
C PRO A 245 23.12 9.58 -7.37
N SER A 246 22.46 8.94 -8.35
CA SER A 246 22.22 9.44 -9.71
C SER A 246 20.91 10.21 -9.88
N GLU A 247 19.92 10.03 -8.98
CA GLU A 247 18.65 10.78 -8.93
C GLU A 247 18.52 11.53 -7.59
N LYS A 248 19.53 12.37 -7.29
CA LYS A 248 19.62 13.16 -6.05
C LYS A 248 18.51 14.20 -5.94
N SER A 249 17.36 13.80 -5.41
CA SER A 249 16.58 14.58 -4.44
C SER A 249 15.30 13.82 -4.14
N PHE A 250 14.98 13.63 -2.86
CA PHE A 250 13.56 13.50 -2.51
C PHE A 250 12.83 14.68 -3.18
N PRO A 251 11.69 14.43 -3.84
CA PRO A 251 10.97 15.47 -4.60
C PRO A 251 10.64 16.69 -3.73
N PHE A 252 10.58 16.50 -2.41
CA PHE A 252 10.24 17.53 -1.43
C PHE A 252 11.33 17.72 -0.36
N PRO A 253 11.63 18.97 0.06
CA PRO A 253 12.52 19.27 1.17
C PRO A 253 12.11 18.57 2.48
N LEU A 254 13.08 18.27 3.36
CA LEU A 254 12.80 17.64 4.65
C LEU A 254 11.78 18.42 5.48
N VAL A 255 11.85 19.75 5.49
CA VAL A 255 10.91 20.61 6.21
C VAL A 255 9.47 20.41 5.73
N ALA A 256 9.25 20.33 4.41
CA ALA A 256 7.94 20.09 3.85
C ALA A 256 7.40 18.70 4.25
N ARG A 257 8.25 17.68 4.24
CA ARG A 257 7.89 16.32 4.67
C ARG A 257 7.54 16.24 6.16
N LEU A 258 8.32 16.91 7.01
CA LEU A 258 8.05 17.01 8.45
C LEU A 258 6.75 17.78 8.73
N ALA A 259 6.44 18.81 7.95
CA ALA A 259 5.18 19.55 8.04
C ALA A 259 3.98 18.70 7.59
N ASN A 260 4.15 17.88 6.55
CA ASN A 260 3.11 16.99 6.04
C ASN A 260 2.78 15.86 7.01
N ALA A 261 3.77 15.31 7.72
CA ALA A 261 3.59 14.14 8.58
C ALA A 261 2.44 14.25 9.61
N PRO A 262 2.33 15.31 10.46
CA PRO A 262 1.20 15.43 11.38
C PRO A 262 -0.14 15.66 10.68
N VAL A 263 -0.15 16.33 9.52
CA VAL A 263 -1.36 16.56 8.73
C VAL A 263 -1.86 15.23 8.17
N SER A 264 -1.01 14.49 7.45
CA SER A 264 -1.35 13.15 6.94
C SER A 264 -1.80 12.21 8.05
N PHE A 265 -1.14 12.23 9.21
CA PHE A 265 -1.51 11.41 10.36
C PHE A 265 -2.95 11.68 10.80
N ALA A 266 -3.32 12.95 10.94
CA ALA A 266 -4.69 13.33 11.31
C ALA A 266 -5.70 13.04 10.19
N THR A 267 -5.34 13.27 8.92
CA THR A 267 -6.20 12.97 7.76
C THR A 267 -6.49 11.46 7.65
N TYR A 268 -5.51 10.60 7.94
CA TYR A 268 -5.76 9.16 8.01
C TYR A 268 -6.73 8.81 9.15
N LEU A 269 -6.57 9.44 10.32
CA LEU A 269 -7.49 9.23 11.44
C LEU A 269 -8.91 9.66 11.06
N GLU A 270 -9.06 10.83 10.45
CA GLU A 270 -10.33 11.30 9.88
C GLU A 270 -10.93 10.29 8.91
N LYS A 271 -10.15 9.83 7.92
CA LYS A 271 -10.63 8.88 6.90
C LYS A 271 -11.00 7.51 7.45
N ILE A 272 -10.48 7.09 8.61
CA ILE A 272 -10.93 5.87 9.32
C ILE A 272 -12.34 6.04 9.90
N PHE A 273 -12.72 7.26 10.30
CA PHE A 273 -14.06 7.54 10.82
C PHE A 273 -15.06 7.94 9.73
N TRP A 274 -14.57 8.68 8.74
CA TRP A 274 -15.34 9.24 7.64
C TRP A 274 -14.59 9.01 6.32
N PRO A 275 -14.72 7.84 5.69
CA PRO A 275 -14.00 7.57 4.44
C PRO A 275 -14.67 8.30 3.27
N HIS A 276 -14.18 9.50 2.98
CA HIS A 276 -14.61 10.32 1.85
C HIS A 276 -13.42 10.67 0.95
N ASN A 277 -13.71 11.00 -0.32
CA ASN A 277 -12.73 11.47 -1.31
C ASN A 277 -11.47 10.61 -1.33
N LEU A 278 -11.66 9.29 -1.38
CA LEU A 278 -10.58 8.31 -1.43
C LEU A 278 -9.97 8.31 -2.83
N ALA A 279 -8.65 8.39 -2.93
CA ALA A 279 -7.95 8.65 -4.18
C ALA A 279 -6.66 7.84 -4.26
N VAL A 280 -6.27 7.41 -5.47
CA VAL A 280 -5.00 6.69 -5.66
C VAL A 280 -3.78 7.63 -5.56
N PHE A 281 -3.98 8.93 -5.83
CA PHE A 281 -2.94 9.95 -5.69
C PHE A 281 -3.43 11.13 -4.88
N TYR A 282 -2.76 11.38 -3.75
CA TYR A 282 -2.87 12.62 -3.01
C TYR A 282 -1.67 13.50 -3.34
N SER A 283 -1.86 14.53 -4.17
CA SER A 283 -0.76 15.41 -4.57
C SER A 283 -0.14 16.12 -3.36
N PHE A 284 1.18 16.26 -3.40
CA PHE A 284 1.88 17.00 -2.37
C PHE A 284 1.49 18.48 -2.42
N PRO A 285 0.97 19.07 -1.32
CA PRO A 285 0.54 20.46 -1.34
C PRO A 285 1.75 21.39 -1.49
N ASN A 286 1.65 22.40 -2.36
CA ASN A 286 2.72 23.38 -2.56
C ASN A 286 3.07 24.15 -1.28
N GLN A 287 2.06 24.40 -0.44
CA GLN A 287 2.21 25.03 0.87
C GLN A 287 1.18 24.42 1.84
N ILE A 288 1.65 24.03 3.02
CA ILE A 288 0.78 23.59 4.10
C ILE A 288 0.67 24.76 5.09
N PRO A 289 -0.54 25.29 5.35
CA PRO A 289 -0.73 26.35 6.33
C PRO A 289 -0.17 25.96 7.70
N VAL A 290 0.60 26.86 8.32
CA VAL A 290 1.29 26.60 9.60
C VAL A 290 0.30 26.17 10.70
N TRP A 291 -0.90 26.75 10.72
CA TRP A 291 -1.94 26.39 11.69
C TRP A 291 -2.42 24.94 11.53
N GLN A 292 -2.42 24.37 10.32
CA GLN A 292 -2.78 22.97 10.10
C GLN A 292 -1.70 22.06 10.67
N VAL A 293 -0.42 22.40 10.47
CA VAL A 293 0.71 21.64 11.01
C VAL A 293 0.67 21.66 12.55
N LEU A 294 0.60 22.87 13.14
CA LEU A 294 0.61 23.04 14.59
C LEU A 294 -0.67 22.48 15.24
N GLY A 295 -1.83 22.69 14.63
CA GLY A 295 -3.11 22.18 15.12
C GLY A 295 -3.15 20.65 15.14
N ASN A 296 -2.72 20.00 14.06
CA ASN A 296 -2.67 18.54 14.01
C ASN A 296 -1.59 17.96 14.92
N ALA A 297 -0.42 18.60 15.02
CA ALA A 297 0.61 18.20 15.97
C ALA A 297 0.11 18.28 17.42
N LEU A 298 -0.57 19.38 17.79
CA LEU A 298 -1.17 19.56 19.11
C LEU A 298 -2.25 18.50 19.37
N LEU A 299 -3.12 18.21 18.40
CA LEU A 299 -4.15 17.18 18.51
C LEU A 299 -3.52 15.81 18.81
N ILE A 300 -2.48 15.43 18.08
CA ILE A 300 -1.75 14.16 18.28
C ILE A 300 -1.13 14.11 19.68
N LEU A 301 -0.52 15.20 20.14
CA LEU A 301 0.08 15.29 21.47
C LEU A 301 -0.97 15.17 22.58
N VAL A 302 -2.11 15.85 22.45
CA VAL A 302 -3.21 15.78 23.42
C VAL A 302 -3.79 14.37 23.52
N ILE A 303 -4.06 13.72 22.38
CA ILE A 303 -4.56 12.34 22.37
C ILE A 303 -3.51 11.41 22.99
N SER A 304 -2.24 11.55 22.62
CA SER A 304 -1.15 10.75 23.17
C SER A 304 -1.02 10.90 24.68
N ALA A 305 -1.06 12.14 25.20
CA ALA A 305 -1.01 12.42 26.63
C ALA A 305 -2.21 11.81 27.37
N ALA A 306 -3.43 11.99 26.84
CA ALA A 306 -4.64 11.41 27.42
C ALA A 306 -4.56 9.87 27.49
N VAL A 307 -4.10 9.24 26.41
CA VAL A 307 -3.92 7.79 26.32
C VAL A 307 -2.87 7.29 27.32
N ILE A 308 -1.75 8.00 27.50
CA ILE A 308 -0.70 7.67 28.47
C ILE A 308 -1.25 7.77 29.91
N VAL A 309 -1.98 8.84 30.24
CA VAL A 309 -2.60 9.01 31.57
C VAL A 309 -3.61 7.89 31.85
N MET A 310 -4.35 7.44 30.83
CA MET A 310 -5.37 6.41 30.98
C MET A 310 -4.84 4.97 30.90
N VAL A 311 -3.53 4.76 30.68
CA VAL A 311 -2.94 3.45 30.34
C VAL A 311 -3.28 2.33 31.34
N LYS A 312 -3.26 2.63 32.64
CA LYS A 312 -3.56 1.64 33.69
C LYS A 312 -5.06 1.30 33.75
N ARG A 313 -5.93 2.25 33.39
CA ARG A 313 -7.40 2.09 33.46
C ARG A 313 -7.97 1.48 32.19
N LEU A 314 -7.49 1.94 31.03
CA LEU A 314 -7.96 1.55 29.70
C LEU A 314 -6.75 1.18 28.80
N PRO A 315 -6.05 0.07 29.08
CA PRO A 315 -4.82 -0.30 28.36
C PRO A 315 -5.02 -0.54 26.86
N TYR A 316 -6.24 -0.87 26.43
CA TYR A 316 -6.57 -1.03 25.01
C TYR A 316 -6.53 0.29 24.23
N LEU A 317 -6.71 1.45 24.89
CA LEU A 317 -6.51 2.75 24.24
C LEU A 317 -5.04 2.99 23.95
N PHE A 318 -4.17 2.63 24.90
CA PHE A 318 -2.72 2.71 24.75
C PHE A 318 -2.19 1.79 23.65
N VAL A 319 -2.59 0.52 23.68
CA VAL A 319 -2.19 -0.45 22.65
C VAL A 319 -2.73 -0.04 21.28
N GLY A 320 -4.00 0.35 21.18
CA GLY A 320 -4.59 0.77 19.91
C GLY A 320 -3.94 2.01 19.31
N TRP A 321 -3.71 3.04 20.13
CA TRP A 321 -3.09 4.29 19.69
C TRP A 321 -1.63 4.10 19.26
N LEU A 322 -0.82 3.39 20.06
CA LEU A 322 0.57 3.13 19.70
C LEU A 322 0.68 2.16 18.53
N TRP A 323 -0.21 1.17 18.40
CA TRP A 323 -0.26 0.33 17.21
C TRP A 323 -0.42 1.20 15.97
N TYR A 324 -1.42 2.09 15.96
CA TYR A 324 -1.67 2.99 14.84
C TYR A 324 -0.45 3.88 14.54
N ALA A 325 0.10 4.54 15.56
CA ALA A 325 1.22 5.46 15.37
C ALA A 325 2.52 4.76 14.90
N ILE A 326 2.86 3.62 15.48
CA ILE A 326 4.09 2.89 15.17
C ILE A 326 4.03 2.26 13.78
N THR A 327 2.90 1.65 13.41
CA THR A 327 2.76 0.98 12.11
C THR A 327 2.68 1.97 10.95
N LEU A 328 2.20 3.19 11.19
CA LEU A 328 2.12 4.24 10.19
C LEU A 328 3.45 4.99 9.99
N LEU A 329 4.32 5.02 11.01
CA LEU A 329 5.56 5.79 11.02
C LEU A 329 6.46 5.59 9.78
N PRO A 330 6.71 4.37 9.28
CA PRO A 330 7.58 4.18 8.11
C PRO A 330 7.03 4.79 6.81
N VAL A 331 5.71 5.01 6.73
CA VAL A 331 5.00 5.42 5.51
C VAL A 331 4.32 6.79 5.63
N ILE A 332 4.54 7.51 6.73
CA ILE A 332 3.94 8.83 6.97
C ILE A 332 4.51 9.95 6.06
N GLY A 333 5.53 9.63 5.25
CA GLY A 333 6.13 10.57 4.29
C GLY A 333 7.39 11.29 4.80
N ILE A 334 7.92 10.95 6.00
CA ILE A 334 9.23 11.45 6.44
C ILE A 334 10.32 10.89 5.52
N ILE A 335 10.33 9.58 5.33
CA ILE A 335 11.07 8.92 4.24
C ILE A 335 10.07 8.83 3.09
N GLN A 336 10.30 9.61 2.04
CA GLN A 336 9.32 9.80 0.97
C GLN A 336 9.55 8.78 -0.12
N PHE A 337 8.50 8.03 -0.45
CA PHE A 337 8.47 7.06 -1.54
C PHE A 337 7.46 7.56 -2.57
N GLY A 338 7.92 8.16 -3.67
CA GLY A 338 7.08 8.72 -4.74
C GLY A 338 6.61 10.17 -4.54
N ASP A 339 5.84 10.67 -5.50
CA ASP A 339 5.46 12.09 -5.64
C ASP A 339 4.08 12.44 -5.00
N PHE A 340 3.68 11.75 -3.93
CA PHE A 340 2.37 11.94 -3.26
C PHE A 340 2.50 12.20 -1.74
N ALA A 341 1.60 12.99 -1.16
CA ALA A 341 1.60 13.33 0.27
C ALA A 341 1.23 12.16 1.20
N MET A 342 0.32 11.32 0.73
CA MET A 342 -0.28 10.22 1.48
C MET A 342 -0.90 9.20 0.51
N ALA A 343 -1.30 8.03 1.00
CA ALA A 343 -1.98 6.99 0.22
C ALA A 343 -2.88 6.13 1.13
N ASP A 344 -4.08 5.79 0.65
CA ASP A 344 -5.09 5.09 1.46
C ASP A 344 -4.58 3.74 1.98
N ARG A 345 -3.86 3.00 1.12
CA ARG A 345 -3.21 1.72 1.44
C ARG A 345 -2.31 1.74 2.69
N TYR A 346 -1.76 2.90 3.08
CA TYR A 346 -0.92 2.99 4.29
C TYR A 346 -1.70 2.82 5.60
N THR A 347 -3.03 2.88 5.53
CA THR A 347 -3.90 2.60 6.69
C THR A 347 -4.20 1.13 6.91
N TYR A 348 -3.85 0.25 5.95
CA TYR A 348 -4.30 -1.14 5.92
C TYR A 348 -3.98 -1.91 7.22
N LEU A 349 -2.72 -1.92 7.68
CA LEU A 349 -2.32 -2.56 8.94
C LEU A 349 -2.47 -1.65 10.18
N SER A 350 -2.42 -0.34 9.98
CA SER A 350 -2.41 0.63 11.09
C SER A 350 -3.81 0.88 11.65
N SER A 351 -4.86 0.85 10.82
CA SER A 351 -6.27 1.01 11.20
C SER A 351 -6.73 0.00 12.25
N VAL A 352 -6.10 -1.19 12.30
CA VAL A 352 -6.33 -2.20 13.35
C VAL A 352 -6.17 -1.59 14.75
N GLY A 353 -5.20 -0.70 14.95
CA GLY A 353 -5.00 0.02 16.21
C GLY A 353 -6.24 0.83 16.62
N ILE A 354 -6.77 1.63 15.71
CA ILE A 354 -7.96 2.46 15.97
C ILE A 354 -9.20 1.59 16.17
N THR A 355 -9.37 0.52 15.39
CA THR A 355 -10.53 -0.38 15.57
C THR A 355 -10.52 -1.10 16.93
N ILE A 356 -9.35 -1.41 17.51
CA ILE A 356 -9.22 -1.89 18.89
C ILE A 356 -9.77 -0.86 19.88
N MET A 357 -9.40 0.42 19.72
CA MET A 357 -9.88 1.51 20.57
C MET A 357 -11.39 1.61 20.53
N LEU A 358 -12.01 1.48 19.35
CA LEU A 358 -13.46 1.53 19.20
C LEU A 358 -14.15 0.30 19.80
N ALA A 359 -13.64 -0.90 19.50
CA ALA A 359 -14.22 -2.16 19.91
C ALA A 359 -14.24 -2.35 21.44
N TRP A 360 -13.27 -1.78 22.17
CA TRP A 360 -13.24 -1.83 23.64
C TRP A 360 -13.66 -0.51 24.30
N GLY A 361 -13.36 0.63 23.69
CA GLY A 361 -13.64 1.96 24.23
C GLY A 361 -15.13 2.27 24.27
N ILE A 362 -15.83 2.15 23.13
CA ILE A 362 -17.27 2.50 23.08
C ILE A 362 -18.08 1.66 24.09
N PRO A 363 -17.93 0.32 24.16
CA PRO A 363 -18.66 -0.47 25.14
C PRO A 363 -18.25 -0.24 26.61
N SER A 364 -17.11 0.43 26.86
CA SER A 364 -16.68 0.78 28.22
C SER A 364 -17.40 2.01 28.78
N LEU A 365 -17.89 2.89 27.90
CA LEU A 365 -18.67 4.08 28.26
C LEU A 365 -20.08 3.70 28.72
N VAL A 366 -20.59 2.54 28.29
CA VAL A 366 -21.94 2.06 28.60
C VAL A 366 -21.88 0.94 29.65
N LYS A 367 -22.30 1.26 30.88
CA LYS A 367 -22.30 0.30 32.01
C LYS A 367 -23.35 -0.81 31.85
N SER A 368 -24.54 -0.50 31.33
CA SER A 368 -25.65 -1.45 31.21
C SER A 368 -25.42 -2.47 30.10
N GLU A 369 -25.38 -3.76 30.45
CA GLU A 369 -25.26 -4.84 29.48
C GLU A 369 -26.45 -4.91 28.51
N GLU A 370 -27.64 -4.59 29.01
CA GLU A 370 -28.86 -4.54 28.20
C GLU A 370 -28.77 -3.45 27.13
N THR A 371 -28.31 -2.24 27.50
CA THR A 371 -28.10 -1.14 26.55
C THR A 371 -27.04 -1.51 25.51
N ARG A 372 -25.95 -2.17 25.91
CA ARG A 372 -24.92 -2.64 24.96
C ARG A 372 -25.51 -3.62 23.93
N LYS A 373 -26.36 -4.55 24.36
CA LYS A 373 -26.98 -5.55 23.47
C LYS A 373 -28.08 -4.94 22.60
N LYS A 374 -28.93 -4.07 23.15
CA LYS A 374 -30.05 -3.45 22.43
C LYS A 374 -29.62 -2.36 21.44
N PHE A 375 -28.57 -1.60 21.75
CA PHE A 375 -28.18 -0.44 20.94
C PHE A 375 -26.81 -0.58 20.29
N LEU A 376 -25.75 -0.88 21.05
CA LEU A 376 -24.39 -0.91 20.48
C LEU A 376 -24.19 -2.04 19.47
N PHE A 377 -24.80 -3.21 19.71
CA PHE A 377 -24.67 -4.34 18.78
C PHE A 377 -25.32 -4.05 17.41
N PRO A 378 -26.59 -3.60 17.32
CA PRO A 378 -27.16 -3.14 16.06
C PRO A 378 -26.42 -1.96 15.43
N ALA A 379 -25.94 -0.99 16.23
CA ALA A 379 -25.15 0.13 15.73
C ALA A 379 -23.84 -0.34 15.08
N GLY A 380 -23.13 -1.29 15.70
CA GLY A 380 -21.92 -1.88 15.14
C GLY A 380 -22.19 -2.60 13.81
N ILE A 381 -23.29 -3.36 13.71
CA ILE A 381 -23.70 -3.98 12.44
C ILE A 381 -24.03 -2.92 11.39
N THR A 382 -24.74 -1.86 11.77
CA THR A 382 -25.09 -0.76 10.86
C THR A 382 -23.84 -0.09 10.30
N VAL A 383 -22.84 0.19 11.14
CA VAL A 383 -21.54 0.72 10.71
C VAL A 383 -20.88 -0.25 9.71
N LEU A 384 -20.85 -1.55 9.99
CA LEU A 384 -20.27 -2.54 9.07
C LEU A 384 -21.00 -2.58 7.72
N ILE A 385 -22.33 -2.46 7.70
CA ILE A 385 -23.12 -2.40 6.46
C ILE A 385 -22.78 -1.14 5.67
N ILE A 386 -22.72 0.03 6.33
CA ILE A 386 -22.34 1.30 5.68
C ILE A 386 -20.95 1.16 5.07
N MET A 387 -19.98 0.63 5.84
CA MET A 387 -18.62 0.40 5.34
C MET A 387 -18.61 -0.55 4.14
N ALA A 388 -19.38 -1.65 4.19
CA ALA A 388 -19.51 -2.58 3.06
C ALA A 388 -20.03 -1.90 1.78
N VAL A 389 -21.05 -1.04 1.89
CA VAL A 389 -21.61 -0.30 0.76
C VAL A 389 -20.60 0.70 0.19
N LEU A 390 -19.89 1.44 1.06
CA LEU A 390 -18.86 2.38 0.64
C LEU A 390 -17.68 1.66 -0.02
N THR A 391 -17.29 0.50 0.49
CA THR A 391 -16.25 -0.36 -0.09
C THR A 391 -16.67 -0.89 -1.44
N TRP A 392 -17.90 -1.38 -1.58
CA TRP A 392 -18.41 -1.85 -2.87
C TRP A 392 -18.41 -0.71 -3.90
N LYS A 393 -18.83 0.50 -3.51
CA LYS A 393 -18.77 1.68 -4.38
C LYS A 393 -17.33 2.05 -4.75
N GLN A 394 -16.42 2.04 -3.76
CA GLN A 394 -15.03 2.41 -3.97
C GLN A 394 -14.31 1.40 -4.89
N CYS A 395 -14.60 0.11 -4.77
CA CYS A 395 -14.13 -0.91 -5.71
C CYS A 395 -14.52 -0.59 -7.15
N GLY A 396 -15.73 -0.07 -7.37
CA GLY A 396 -16.20 0.34 -8.69
C GLY A 396 -15.24 1.27 -9.44
N TYR A 397 -14.55 2.17 -8.73
CA TYR A 397 -13.57 3.09 -9.34
C TYR A 397 -12.29 2.39 -9.80
N TRP A 398 -12.00 1.17 -9.33
CA TRP A 398 -10.84 0.37 -9.71
C TRP A 398 -11.07 -0.50 -10.95
N ARG A 399 -12.20 -0.32 -11.64
CA ARG A 399 -12.58 -1.14 -12.80
C ARG A 399 -11.59 -1.07 -13.96
N ASN A 400 -11.08 0.14 -14.23
CA ASN A 400 -10.10 0.41 -15.27
C ASN A 400 -9.37 1.74 -14.97
N SER A 401 -8.27 1.99 -15.68
CA SER A 401 -7.44 3.17 -15.51
C SER A 401 -8.22 4.48 -15.72
N VAL A 402 -9.13 4.55 -16.70
CA VAL A 402 -9.91 5.76 -16.99
C VAL A 402 -10.80 6.13 -15.82
N GLU A 403 -11.58 5.17 -15.30
CA GLU A 403 -12.48 5.39 -14.15
C GLU A 403 -11.70 5.76 -12.89
N LEU A 404 -10.56 5.10 -12.63
CA LEU A 404 -9.72 5.34 -11.45
C LEU A 404 -9.14 6.75 -11.42
N PHE A 405 -8.52 7.19 -12.52
CA PHE A 405 -7.91 8.52 -12.59
C PHE A 405 -8.95 9.62 -12.77
N SER A 406 -10.06 9.36 -13.47
CA SER A 406 -11.18 10.32 -13.54
C SER A 406 -11.80 10.55 -12.17
N HIS A 407 -12.02 9.48 -11.38
CA HIS A 407 -12.50 9.62 -10.00
C HIS A 407 -11.50 10.42 -9.15
N THR A 408 -10.21 10.12 -9.28
CA THR A 408 -9.15 10.85 -8.56
C THR A 408 -9.20 12.35 -8.87
N LEU A 409 -9.34 12.73 -10.14
CA LEU A 409 -9.48 14.13 -10.56
C LEU A 409 -10.77 14.79 -10.06
N LEU A 410 -11.85 14.02 -9.85
CA LEU A 410 -13.10 14.54 -9.30
C LEU A 410 -13.03 14.85 -7.80
N VAL A 411 -12.19 14.12 -7.05
CA VAL A 411 -12.15 14.21 -5.57
C VAL A 411 -10.87 14.85 -5.03
N THR A 412 -9.95 15.26 -5.91
CA THR A 412 -8.71 15.94 -5.56
C THR A 412 -8.53 17.20 -6.38
N GLU A 413 -7.80 18.18 -5.83
CA GLU A 413 -7.49 19.43 -6.52
C GLU A 413 -6.08 19.41 -7.09
N ASN A 414 -5.89 20.05 -8.25
CA ASN A 414 -4.57 20.26 -8.86
C ASN A 414 -3.72 18.98 -8.98
N ASN A 415 -4.34 17.87 -9.39
CA ASN A 415 -3.68 16.56 -9.40
C ASN A 415 -2.99 16.28 -10.74
N PHE A 416 -1.79 16.83 -10.89
CA PHE A 416 -0.99 16.65 -12.11
C PHE A 416 -0.60 15.18 -12.36
N LEU A 417 -0.46 14.36 -11.32
CA LEU A 417 -0.18 12.92 -11.45
C LEU A 417 -1.36 12.19 -12.08
N ALA A 418 -2.58 12.44 -11.60
CA ALA A 418 -3.78 11.83 -12.16
C ALA A 418 -4.04 12.28 -13.60
N HIS A 419 -3.82 13.55 -13.93
CA HIS A 419 -3.88 14.02 -15.33
C HIS A 419 -2.85 13.30 -16.20
N ASN A 420 -1.60 13.16 -15.74
CA ASN A 420 -0.58 12.44 -16.50
C ASN A 420 -0.94 10.97 -16.74
N MET A 421 -1.45 10.28 -15.71
CA MET A 421 -1.84 8.88 -15.84
C MET A 421 -3.08 8.70 -16.72
N LEU A 422 -4.04 9.61 -16.68
CA LEU A 422 -5.17 9.63 -17.59
C LEU A 422 -4.72 9.90 -19.04
N GLY A 423 -3.74 10.79 -19.23
CA GLY A 423 -3.10 11.03 -20.53
C GLY A 423 -2.40 9.78 -21.08
N ASN A 424 -1.65 9.06 -20.23
CA ASN A 424 -1.03 7.79 -20.60
C ASN A 424 -2.09 6.76 -20.99
N THR A 425 -3.18 6.67 -20.24
CA THR A 425 -4.31 5.76 -20.52
C THR A 425 -4.91 6.04 -21.90
N PHE A 426 -5.24 7.30 -22.20
CA PHE A 426 -5.77 7.67 -23.52
C PHE A 426 -4.77 7.44 -24.65
N SER A 427 -3.46 7.63 -24.40
CA SER A 427 -2.41 7.33 -25.38
C SER A 427 -2.30 5.84 -25.71
N GLU A 428 -2.50 4.95 -24.72
CA GLU A 428 -2.56 3.50 -24.93
C GLU A 428 -3.86 3.07 -25.65
N GLU A 429 -4.98 3.75 -25.39
CA GLU A 429 -6.26 3.53 -26.10
C GLU A 429 -6.29 4.14 -27.52
N GLY A 430 -5.24 4.85 -27.95
CA GLY A 430 -5.17 5.53 -29.25
C GLY A 430 -5.93 6.86 -29.34
N LYS A 431 -6.48 7.36 -28.24
CA LYS A 431 -7.16 8.66 -28.12
C LYS A 431 -6.15 9.79 -27.92
N ILE A 432 -5.36 10.05 -28.97
CA ILE A 432 -4.15 10.86 -28.87
C ILE A 432 -4.44 12.34 -28.54
N ASN A 433 -5.53 12.90 -29.06
CA ASN A 433 -5.89 14.30 -28.79
C ASN A 433 -6.32 14.49 -27.33
N GLU A 434 -7.12 13.56 -26.80
CA GLU A 434 -7.53 13.52 -25.40
C GLU A 434 -6.32 13.35 -24.48
N ALA A 435 -5.35 12.52 -24.87
CA ALA A 435 -4.09 12.38 -24.15
C ALA A 435 -3.33 13.73 -24.06
N ILE A 436 -3.21 14.45 -25.19
CA ILE A 436 -2.56 15.77 -25.24
C ILE A 436 -3.26 16.78 -24.31
N ASP A 437 -4.60 16.81 -24.29
CA ASP A 437 -5.35 17.68 -23.38
C ASP A 437 -5.02 17.39 -21.90
N GLN A 438 -4.98 16.11 -21.52
CA GLN A 438 -4.62 15.74 -20.15
C GLN A 438 -3.17 16.10 -19.81
N TYR A 439 -2.22 15.89 -20.72
CA TYR A 439 -0.84 16.32 -20.50
C TYR A 439 -0.72 17.85 -20.40
N ASN A 440 -1.49 18.62 -21.19
CA ASN A 440 -1.53 20.08 -21.08
C ASN A 440 -1.98 20.52 -19.67
N LYS A 441 -3.02 19.88 -19.12
CA LYS A 441 -3.50 20.15 -17.75
C LYS A 441 -2.45 19.79 -16.70
N ALA A 442 -1.79 18.63 -16.83
CA ALA A 442 -0.70 18.24 -15.94
C ALA A 442 0.46 19.28 -15.96
N ILE A 443 0.85 19.74 -17.15
CA ILE A 443 1.92 20.74 -17.33
C ILE A 443 1.52 22.11 -16.79
N LEU A 444 0.26 22.51 -16.93
CA LEU A 444 -0.25 23.77 -16.38
C LEU A 444 -0.13 23.80 -14.86
N ILE A 445 -0.48 22.69 -14.20
CA ILE A 445 -0.42 22.55 -12.74
C ILE A 445 1.03 22.40 -12.25
N ALA A 446 1.83 21.58 -12.93
CA ALA A 446 3.22 21.29 -12.57
C ALA A 446 4.19 21.54 -13.75
N PRO A 447 4.60 22.80 -14.02
CA PRO A 447 5.38 23.16 -15.20
C PRO A 447 6.78 22.53 -15.29
N ARG A 448 7.27 21.92 -14.21
CA ARG A 448 8.56 21.22 -14.11
C ARG A 448 8.42 19.69 -14.19
N PHE A 449 7.21 19.16 -14.35
CA PHE A 449 6.97 17.72 -14.35
C PHE A 449 7.38 17.08 -15.68
N ALA A 450 8.58 16.46 -15.70
CA ALA A 450 9.22 15.95 -16.91
C ALA A 450 8.38 14.87 -17.64
N PHE A 451 7.68 14.02 -16.89
CA PHE A 451 6.92 12.89 -17.44
C PHE A 451 5.77 13.35 -18.35
N ALA A 452 5.06 14.43 -17.99
CA ALA A 452 3.97 14.95 -18.84
C ALA A 452 4.48 15.54 -20.16
N TYR A 453 5.66 16.18 -20.18
CA TYR A 453 6.28 16.60 -21.43
C TYR A 453 6.70 15.40 -22.29
N ASN A 454 7.31 14.36 -21.70
CA ASN A 454 7.65 13.15 -22.46
C ASN A 454 6.38 12.48 -23.05
N GLY A 455 5.33 12.32 -22.25
CA GLY A 455 4.06 11.74 -22.70
C GLY A 455 3.41 12.54 -23.84
N ARG A 456 3.37 13.88 -23.71
CA ARG A 456 2.87 14.75 -24.77
C ARG A 456 3.74 14.73 -26.02
N GLY A 457 5.06 14.63 -25.86
CA GLY A 457 6.00 14.46 -26.97
C GLY A 457 5.77 13.15 -27.75
N VAL A 458 5.54 12.04 -27.05
CA VAL A 458 5.16 10.76 -27.65
C VAL A 458 3.83 10.89 -28.41
N ALA A 459 2.84 11.57 -27.81
CA ALA A 459 1.55 11.82 -28.46
C ALA A 459 1.70 12.65 -29.74
N TYR A 460 2.50 13.72 -29.73
CA TYR A 460 2.80 14.50 -30.95
C TYR A 460 3.52 13.70 -32.02
N ALA A 461 4.49 12.86 -31.64
CA ALA A 461 5.18 11.98 -32.59
C ALA A 461 4.21 10.98 -33.25
N LYS A 462 3.24 10.44 -32.50
CA LYS A 462 2.17 9.58 -33.07
C LYS A 462 1.29 10.31 -34.09
N LEU A 463 1.14 11.64 -33.98
CA LEU A 463 0.43 12.48 -34.95
C LEU A 463 1.32 12.98 -36.11
N GLY A 464 2.59 12.56 -36.17
CA GLY A 464 3.56 13.08 -37.16
C GLY A 464 4.01 14.51 -36.90
N GLN A 465 3.72 15.08 -35.73
CA GLN A 465 4.11 16.43 -35.33
C GLN A 465 5.50 16.45 -34.68
N ASP A 466 6.50 16.01 -35.43
CA ASP A 466 7.84 15.74 -34.89
C ASP A 466 8.53 16.95 -34.26
N GLN A 467 8.33 18.16 -34.79
CA GLN A 467 8.92 19.38 -34.22
C GLN A 467 8.35 19.69 -32.83
N SER A 468 7.05 19.49 -32.64
CA SER A 468 6.40 19.60 -31.32
C SER A 468 6.90 18.51 -30.38
N ALA A 469 7.07 17.28 -30.87
CA ALA A 469 7.61 16.17 -30.10
C ALA A 469 9.04 16.46 -29.60
N ILE A 470 9.94 16.88 -30.49
CA ILE A 470 11.33 17.24 -30.16
C ILE A 470 11.36 18.37 -29.13
N LYS A 471 10.52 19.40 -29.28
CA LYS A 471 10.43 20.51 -28.32
C LYS A 471 10.06 20.02 -26.91
N ASP A 472 9.10 19.10 -26.82
CA ASP A 472 8.68 18.55 -25.54
C ASP A 472 9.71 17.59 -24.94
N PHE A 473 10.35 16.74 -25.74
CA PHE A 473 11.47 15.91 -25.27
C PHE A 473 12.64 16.75 -24.79
N ASN A 474 12.98 17.84 -25.50
CA ASN A 474 13.98 18.81 -25.05
C ASN A 474 13.62 19.38 -23.68
N LYS A 475 12.34 19.72 -23.44
CA LYS A 475 11.89 20.24 -22.16
C LYS A 475 11.98 19.18 -21.06
N ALA A 476 11.56 17.94 -21.33
CA ALA A 476 11.63 16.81 -20.40
C ALA A 476 13.09 16.55 -19.97
N ILE A 477 14.02 16.50 -20.93
CA ILE A 477 15.45 16.30 -20.68
C ILE A 477 16.06 17.44 -19.86
N ARG A 478 15.65 18.70 -20.10
CA ARG A 478 16.09 19.83 -19.27
C ARG A 478 15.59 19.76 -17.83
N GLN A 479 14.42 19.15 -17.58
CA GLN A 479 13.90 18.95 -16.22
C GLN A 479 14.56 17.75 -15.54
N LYS A 480 14.87 16.68 -16.29
CA LYS A 480 15.52 15.46 -15.81
C LYS A 480 16.67 15.06 -16.75
N ASN A 481 17.89 15.50 -16.41
CA ASN A 481 19.07 15.40 -17.28
C ASN A 481 19.45 13.98 -17.73
N ASN A 482 19.08 12.94 -16.96
CA ASN A 482 19.31 11.53 -17.27
C ASN A 482 18.00 10.78 -17.59
N TYR A 483 16.99 11.45 -18.13
CA TYR A 483 15.72 10.80 -18.48
C TYR A 483 15.86 9.92 -19.73
N ALA A 484 16.25 8.66 -19.52
CA ALA A 484 16.57 7.69 -20.58
C ALA A 484 15.45 7.57 -21.62
N GLU A 485 14.19 7.53 -21.18
CA GLU A 485 13.02 7.43 -22.04
C GLU A 485 12.87 8.63 -22.99
N ALA A 486 13.07 9.85 -22.49
CA ALA A 486 12.98 11.05 -23.30
C ALA A 486 14.10 11.12 -24.35
N TYR A 487 15.33 10.71 -24.01
CA TYR A 487 16.41 10.56 -25.00
C TYR A 487 16.07 9.49 -26.03
N ASN A 488 15.59 8.32 -25.59
CA ASN A 488 15.20 7.24 -26.49
C ASN A 488 14.12 7.69 -27.49
N ASN A 489 13.07 8.34 -27.01
CA ASN A 489 11.97 8.81 -27.84
C ASN A 489 12.41 9.91 -28.80
N ARG A 490 13.20 10.89 -28.34
CA ARG A 490 13.75 11.95 -29.22
C ARG A 490 14.70 11.39 -30.27
N GLY A 491 15.53 10.40 -29.89
CA GLY A 491 16.43 9.71 -30.80
C GLY A 491 15.69 8.99 -31.93
N ILE A 492 14.59 8.28 -31.61
CA ILE A 492 13.72 7.64 -32.61
C ILE A 492 13.13 8.67 -33.57
N VAL A 493 12.64 9.81 -33.07
CA VAL A 493 12.10 10.87 -33.93
C VAL A 493 13.17 11.43 -34.87
N TYR A 494 14.38 11.72 -34.37
CA TYR A 494 15.49 12.20 -35.23
C TYR A 494 15.87 11.18 -36.30
N ILE A 495 15.95 9.89 -35.97
CA ILE A 495 16.24 8.83 -36.94
C ILE A 495 15.17 8.77 -38.02
N ASN A 496 13.88 8.87 -37.64
CA ASN A 496 12.77 8.88 -38.60
C ASN A 496 12.80 10.10 -39.52
N GLN A 497 13.31 11.24 -39.05
CA GLN A 497 13.53 12.44 -39.86
C GLN A 497 14.80 12.40 -40.73
N GLY A 498 15.61 11.35 -40.63
CA GLY A 498 16.90 11.25 -41.32
C GLY A 498 18.05 12.02 -40.66
N ASN A 499 17.84 12.62 -39.48
CA ASN A 499 18.90 13.23 -38.68
C ASN A 499 19.64 12.16 -37.87
N VAL A 500 20.41 11.33 -38.58
CA VAL A 500 21.11 10.17 -38.02
C VAL A 500 22.08 10.56 -36.92
N GLN A 501 22.79 11.69 -37.06
CA GLN A 501 23.80 12.13 -36.09
C GLN A 501 23.18 12.40 -34.72
N MET A 502 22.12 13.22 -34.67
CA MET A 502 21.43 13.53 -33.41
C MET A 502 20.70 12.32 -32.84
N GLY A 503 20.09 11.52 -33.73
CA GLY A 503 19.42 10.28 -33.36
C GLY A 503 20.34 9.29 -32.66
N CYS A 504 21.52 9.04 -33.23
CA CYS A 504 22.54 8.16 -32.65
C CYS A 504 23.09 8.67 -31.32
N LEU A 505 23.29 9.99 -31.20
CA LEU A 505 23.76 10.60 -29.94
C LEU A 505 22.77 10.35 -28.80
N ASP A 506 21.48 10.59 -29.05
CA ASP A 506 20.41 10.35 -28.08
C ASP A 506 20.23 8.86 -27.77
N ALA A 507 20.30 8.00 -28.79
CA ALA A 507 20.23 6.55 -28.64
C ALA A 507 21.34 6.01 -27.74
N ARG A 508 22.59 6.49 -27.91
CA ARG A 508 23.71 6.15 -27.04
C ARG A 508 23.51 6.67 -25.62
N LYS A 509 23.03 7.90 -25.47
CA LYS A 509 22.77 8.48 -24.15
C LYS A 509 21.69 7.68 -23.40
N ALA A 510 20.58 7.33 -24.06
CA ALA A 510 19.56 6.48 -23.48
C ALA A 510 20.12 5.10 -23.08
N CYS A 511 20.92 4.49 -23.96
CA CYS A 511 21.54 3.19 -23.70
C CYS A 511 22.53 3.22 -22.53
N SER A 512 23.30 4.31 -22.38
CA SER A 512 24.21 4.51 -21.24
C SER A 512 23.50 4.58 -19.89
N VAL A 513 22.19 4.87 -19.89
CA VAL A 513 21.33 4.91 -18.70
C VAL A 513 20.43 3.66 -18.63
N GLY A 514 20.67 2.66 -19.50
CA GLY A 514 20.01 1.35 -19.45
C GLY A 514 18.88 1.13 -20.46
N LEU A 515 18.55 2.09 -21.32
CA LEU A 515 17.49 1.95 -22.34
C LEU A 515 18.07 2.02 -23.76
N CYS A 516 18.37 0.86 -24.35
CA CYS A 516 19.05 0.78 -25.65
C CYS A 516 18.10 0.60 -26.86
N THR A 517 16.79 0.79 -26.70
CA THR A 517 15.81 0.49 -27.74
C THR A 517 16.05 1.30 -29.02
N ALA A 518 16.24 2.62 -28.90
CA ALA A 518 16.55 3.49 -30.04
C ALA A 518 17.85 3.09 -30.74
N LEU A 519 18.85 2.63 -29.99
CA LEU A 519 20.14 2.20 -30.54
C LEU A 519 19.98 0.95 -31.40
N ARG A 520 19.24 -0.05 -30.89
CA ARG A 520 18.91 -1.27 -31.65
C ARG A 520 18.10 -0.98 -32.91
N ILE A 521 17.17 0.00 -32.84
CA ILE A 521 16.40 0.44 -34.03
C ILE A 521 17.31 1.10 -35.06
N ALA A 522 18.30 1.88 -34.64
CA ALA A 522 19.25 2.49 -35.57
C ALA A 522 20.11 1.42 -36.26
N GLU A 523 20.64 0.47 -35.48
CA GLU A 523 21.46 -0.64 -35.98
C GLU A 523 20.68 -1.53 -36.94
N SER A 524 19.42 -1.85 -36.65
CA SER A 524 18.59 -2.67 -37.54
C SER A 524 18.26 -1.98 -38.87
N ARG A 525 18.35 -0.65 -38.94
CA ARG A 525 18.25 0.15 -40.16
C ARG A 525 19.60 0.34 -40.88
N GLY A 526 20.66 -0.34 -40.44
CA GLY A 526 22.01 -0.22 -41.00
C GLY A 526 22.73 1.08 -40.64
N LEU A 527 22.22 1.86 -39.68
CA LEU A 527 22.84 3.10 -39.24
C LEU A 527 23.97 2.80 -38.25
N THR A 528 25.18 3.27 -38.55
CA THR A 528 26.34 3.09 -37.68
C THR A 528 26.42 4.21 -36.65
N CYS A 529 25.83 3.98 -35.47
CA CYS A 529 25.91 4.90 -34.34
C CYS A 529 27.23 4.79 -33.56
N ARG A 530 28.37 4.97 -34.24
CA ARG A 530 29.71 4.98 -33.61
C ARG A 530 29.87 6.07 -32.56
#